data_AF-A0A969EZA5-F1
#
_entry.id   AF-A0A969EZA5-F1
#
_cell.length_a   1.000
_cell.length_b   1.000
_cell.length_c   1.000
_cell.angle_alpha   90.00
_cell.angle_beta   90.00
_cell.angle_gamma   90.00
#
_symmetry.space_group_name_H-M   'P 1'
#
loop_
_entity.id
_entity.type
_entity.pdbx_description
1 polymer ?
#
loop_
_entity_poly.entity_id
_entity_poly.type
_entity_poly.pdbx_seq_one_letter_code
_entity_poly.pdbx_strand_id
1 'polypeptide(L)'
;MQAGDLYGLYLLPYFISQIAAIPLWFMLSRRIGKHRATMIAIGWYAFWSCFIPLIAIAPMHWFEAFAFHHLLSFLPAASYDGAMVHFEGIETGKFVFFVGIMCLKGSAIGALSALPLAMAADVVDVDQARTGKMQAGAYFSIWSMVRKAAYALGITIGTGLAVAFGFDSLANPRTSPNSEFSLLMLACLYSVVPALFKFVAMPLLWRYPLTEARVAEIQAEIDSASGSASEPAKA
;
A
#
# COMPACT_ATOMS: atom_id res chain seq x y z
N MET A 1 4.82 27.22 -14.75
CA MET A 1 5.58 26.07 -14.20
C MET A 1 4.93 24.81 -14.69
N GLN A 2 5.69 23.89 -15.29
CA GLN A 2 5.15 22.59 -15.71
C GLN A 2 4.71 21.81 -14.47
N ALA A 3 3.61 21.05 -14.56
CA ALA A 3 3.08 20.22 -13.46
C ALA A 3 4.14 19.29 -12.82
N GLY A 4 5.24 19.04 -13.55
CA GLY A 4 6.53 18.45 -13.13
C GLY A 4 7.04 18.85 -11.74
N ASP A 5 7.14 20.16 -11.49
CA ASP A 5 7.93 20.67 -10.36
C ASP A 5 7.23 20.51 -9.00
N LEU A 6 5.90 20.38 -9.02
CA LEU A 6 5.07 20.27 -7.80
C LEU A 6 4.69 18.81 -7.48
N TYR A 7 5.04 17.83 -8.33
CA TYR A 7 4.72 16.41 -8.09
C TYR A 7 5.23 15.90 -6.74
N GLY A 8 6.41 16.35 -6.31
CA GLY A 8 6.96 16.00 -4.99
C GLY A 8 6.04 16.46 -3.85
N LEU A 9 5.55 17.71 -3.91
CA LEU A 9 4.63 18.26 -2.91
C LEU A 9 3.29 17.53 -2.90
N TYR A 10 2.79 17.12 -4.06
CA TYR A 10 1.54 16.36 -4.19
C TYR A 10 1.59 14.96 -3.57
N LEU A 11 2.77 14.34 -3.49
CA LEU A 11 2.96 13.03 -2.89
C LEU A 11 3.23 13.10 -1.37
N LEU A 12 3.55 14.28 -0.82
CA LEU A 12 3.83 14.42 0.61
C LEU A 12 2.70 13.93 1.52
N PRO A 13 1.41 14.28 1.29
CA PRO A 13 0.32 13.79 2.13
C PRO A 13 0.25 12.26 2.15
N TYR A 14 0.53 11.62 1.01
CA TYR A 14 0.56 10.17 0.88
C TYR A 14 1.67 9.53 1.70
N PHE A 15 2.89 10.09 1.70
CA PHE A 15 3.99 9.58 2.52
C PHE A 15 3.77 9.84 4.01
N ILE A 16 3.26 11.02 4.38
CA ILE A 16 2.94 11.36 5.77
C ILE A 16 1.89 10.41 6.33
N SER A 17 0.81 10.15 5.58
CA SER A 17 -0.24 9.19 5.97
C SER A 17 0.33 7.80 6.21
N GLN A 18 1.21 7.32 5.33
CA GLN A 18 1.86 6.02 5.49
C GLN A 18 2.69 5.93 6.76
N ILE A 19 3.55 6.92 7.02
CA ILE A 19 4.41 6.93 8.19
C ILE A 19 3.58 6.99 9.47
N ALA A 20 2.56 7.85 9.51
CA ALA A 20 1.67 8.01 10.65
C ALA A 20 0.84 6.73 10.94
N ALA A 21 0.50 5.96 9.91
CA ALA A 21 -0.31 4.75 10.05
C ALA A 21 0.49 3.53 10.52
N ILE A 22 1.81 3.47 10.31
CA ILE A 22 2.65 2.33 10.70
C ILE A 22 2.47 1.99 12.20
N PRO A 23 2.66 2.93 13.16
CA PRO A 23 2.49 2.62 14.58
C PRO A 23 1.10 2.06 14.91
N LEU A 24 0.04 2.63 14.30
CA LEU A 24 -1.34 2.18 14.50
C LEU A 24 -1.53 0.72 14.08
N TRP A 25 -0.98 0.33 12.94
CA TRP A 25 -1.05 -1.05 12.45
C TRP A 25 -0.24 -2.03 13.30
N PHE A 26 0.92 -1.61 13.80
CA PHE A 26 1.72 -2.43 14.72
C PHE A 26 1.03 -2.59 16.09
N MET A 27 0.40 -1.53 16.60
CA MET A 27 -0.42 -1.62 17.81
C MET A 27 -1.61 -2.56 17.61
N LEU A 28 -2.28 -2.48 16.47
CA LEU A 28 -3.36 -3.39 16.11
C LEU A 28 -2.84 -4.83 16.03
N SER A 29 -1.72 -5.08 15.34
CA SER A 29 -1.17 -6.42 15.20
C SER A 29 -0.79 -7.07 16.52
N ARG A 30 -0.32 -6.30 17.51
CA ARG A 30 -0.07 -6.81 18.87
C ARG A 30 -1.34 -7.19 19.63
N ARG A 31 -2.48 -6.61 19.29
CA ARG A 31 -3.76 -6.91 19.94
C ARG A 31 -4.49 -8.10 19.32
N ILE A 32 -4.43 -8.23 18.00
CA ILE A 32 -5.22 -9.25 17.26
C ILE A 32 -4.36 -10.32 16.58
N GLY A 33 -3.04 -10.22 16.66
CA GLY A 33 -2.08 -11.07 15.96
C GLY A 33 -1.72 -10.56 14.56
N LYS A 34 -0.49 -10.87 14.13
CA LYS A 34 0.09 -10.47 12.83
C LYS A 34 -0.77 -10.89 11.63
N HIS A 35 -1.29 -12.12 11.62
CA HIS A 35 -2.09 -12.65 10.51
C HIS A 35 -3.43 -11.91 10.34
N ARG A 36 -4.16 -11.64 11.43
CA ARG A 36 -5.44 -10.90 11.39
C ARG A 36 -5.22 -9.46 10.97
N ALA A 37 -4.20 -8.80 11.51
CA ALA A 37 -3.84 -7.44 11.10
C ALA A 37 -3.46 -7.37 9.61
N THR A 38 -2.75 -8.37 9.09
CA THR A 38 -2.44 -8.47 7.65
C THR A 38 -3.72 -8.63 6.81
N MET A 39 -4.67 -9.48 7.23
CA MET A 39 -5.96 -9.62 6.53
C MET A 39 -6.78 -8.32 6.52
N ILE A 40 -6.86 -7.62 7.65
CA ILE A 40 -7.54 -6.31 7.73
C ILE A 40 -6.84 -5.29 6.83
N ALA A 41 -5.50 -5.25 6.82
CA ALA A 41 -4.74 -4.36 5.96
C ALA A 41 -4.97 -4.65 4.47
N ILE A 42 -5.09 -5.93 4.08
CA ILE A 42 -5.44 -6.32 2.70
C ILE A 42 -6.84 -5.81 2.35
N GLY A 43 -7.83 -6.08 3.22
CA GLY A 43 -9.21 -5.64 3.00
C GLY A 43 -9.33 -4.13 2.91
N TRP A 44 -8.66 -3.39 3.80
CA TRP A 44 -8.60 -1.92 3.78
C TRP A 44 -7.97 -1.38 2.50
N TYR A 45 -6.81 -1.90 2.12
CA TYR A 45 -6.16 -1.53 0.87
C TYR A 45 -7.06 -1.77 -0.34
N ALA A 46 -7.70 -2.93 -0.40
CA ALA A 46 -8.50 -3.35 -1.55
C ALA A 46 -9.81 -2.57 -1.63
N PHE A 47 -10.48 -2.34 -0.51
CA PHE A 47 -11.68 -1.51 -0.42
C PHE A 47 -11.45 -0.11 -1.01
N TRP A 48 -10.42 0.59 -0.53
CA TRP A 48 -10.11 1.94 -1.03
C TRP A 48 -9.61 1.93 -2.47
N SER A 49 -8.95 0.85 -2.92
CA SER A 49 -8.50 0.72 -4.32
C SER A 49 -9.67 0.66 -5.31
N CYS A 50 -10.83 0.13 -4.93
CA CYS A 50 -12.02 0.04 -5.79
C CYS A 50 -12.59 1.42 -6.19
N PHE A 51 -12.26 2.49 -5.49
CA PHE A 51 -12.74 3.84 -5.79
C PHE A 51 -11.88 4.59 -6.81
N ILE A 52 -10.68 4.09 -7.14
CA ILE A 52 -9.79 4.76 -8.09
C ILE A 52 -10.37 4.82 -9.52
N PRO A 53 -10.98 3.74 -10.06
CA PRO A 53 -11.66 3.81 -11.36
C PRO A 53 -12.79 4.83 -11.44
N LEU A 54 -13.39 5.21 -10.31
CA LEU A 54 -14.45 6.22 -10.26
C LEU A 54 -13.98 7.55 -10.84
N ILE A 55 -12.68 7.89 -10.73
CA ILE A 55 -12.10 9.11 -11.29
C ILE A 55 -12.19 9.15 -12.82
N ALA A 56 -12.14 7.98 -13.46
CA ALA A 56 -12.21 7.85 -14.92
C ALA A 56 -13.65 7.96 -15.45
N ILE A 57 -14.65 7.47 -14.70
CA ILE A 57 -16.04 7.35 -15.17
C ILE A 57 -17.01 8.38 -14.59
N ALA A 58 -16.74 8.89 -13.38
CA ALA A 58 -17.70 9.72 -12.69
C ALA A 58 -17.66 11.17 -13.19
N PRO A 59 -18.83 11.82 -13.27
CA PRO A 59 -18.94 13.20 -13.71
C PRO A 59 -18.31 14.15 -12.68
N MET A 60 -17.88 15.33 -13.15
CA MET A 60 -17.11 16.28 -12.32
C MET A 60 -17.84 16.74 -11.06
N HIS A 61 -19.17 16.84 -11.08
CA HIS A 61 -19.96 17.29 -9.93
C HIS A 61 -19.83 16.39 -8.69
N TRP A 62 -19.46 15.12 -8.85
CA TRP A 62 -19.19 14.22 -7.72
C TRP A 62 -17.96 14.66 -6.92
N PHE A 63 -17.07 15.41 -7.57
CA PHE A 63 -15.78 15.81 -7.00
C PHE A 63 -15.74 17.29 -6.60
N GLU A 64 -16.81 18.05 -6.84
CA GLU A 64 -16.89 19.48 -6.49
C GLU A 64 -16.67 19.70 -4.99
N ALA A 65 -17.23 18.83 -4.13
CA ALA A 65 -17.04 18.90 -2.68
C ALA A 65 -15.55 18.82 -2.26
N PHE A 66 -14.69 18.24 -3.09
CA PHE A 66 -13.25 18.10 -2.83
C PHE A 66 -12.41 19.20 -3.49
N ALA A 67 -13.02 20.12 -4.25
CA ALA A 67 -12.29 21.19 -4.92
C ALA A 67 -11.67 22.16 -3.90
N PHE A 68 -10.50 22.71 -4.23
CA PHE A 68 -9.82 23.64 -3.32
C PHE A 68 -10.62 24.90 -3.03
N HIS A 69 -11.52 25.31 -3.93
CA HIS A 69 -12.47 26.40 -3.68
C HIS A 69 -13.27 26.17 -2.39
N HIS A 70 -13.81 24.97 -2.20
CA HIS A 70 -14.55 24.61 -1.00
C HIS A 70 -13.62 24.40 0.20
N LEU A 71 -12.48 23.72 0.00
CA LEU A 71 -11.57 23.40 1.09
C LEU A 71 -10.84 24.62 1.65
N LEU A 72 -10.56 25.63 0.85
CA LEU A 72 -9.86 26.85 1.28
C LEU A 72 -10.81 28.00 1.61
N SER A 73 -12.12 27.78 1.52
CA SER A 73 -13.15 28.80 1.81
C SER A 73 -13.08 29.37 3.24
N PHE A 74 -12.42 28.69 4.17
CA PHE A 74 -12.20 29.15 5.54
C PHE A 74 -11.06 30.18 5.67
N LEU A 75 -10.21 30.34 4.65
CA LEU A 75 -9.07 31.26 4.70
C LEU A 75 -9.51 32.73 4.55
N PRO A 76 -8.77 33.69 5.13
CA PRO A 76 -8.99 35.10 4.87
C PRO A 76 -8.89 35.43 3.37
N ALA A 77 -9.72 36.35 2.88
CA ALA A 77 -9.87 36.66 1.46
C ALA A 77 -8.54 36.89 0.71
N ALA A 78 -7.61 37.66 1.30
CA ALA A 78 -6.30 37.92 0.69
C ALA A 78 -5.43 36.65 0.51
N SER A 79 -5.50 35.71 1.44
CA SER A 79 -4.78 34.43 1.36
C SER A 79 -5.47 33.44 0.44
N TYR A 80 -6.81 33.46 0.43
CA TYR A 80 -7.64 32.66 -0.45
C TYR A 80 -7.42 33.02 -1.93
N ASP A 81 -7.49 34.32 -2.27
CA ASP A 81 -7.29 34.78 -3.65
C ASP A 81 -5.87 34.45 -4.13
N GLY A 82 -4.85 34.69 -3.30
CA GLY A 82 -3.47 34.33 -3.61
C GLY A 82 -3.27 32.83 -3.85
N ALA A 83 -3.97 31.97 -3.10
CA ALA A 83 -3.93 30.52 -3.32
C ALA A 83 -4.66 30.11 -4.60
N MET A 84 -5.82 30.71 -4.88
CA MET A 84 -6.65 30.35 -6.05
C MET A 84 -6.01 30.70 -7.39
N VAL A 85 -5.20 31.77 -7.48
CA VAL A 85 -4.44 32.09 -8.71
C VAL A 85 -3.54 30.93 -9.16
N HIS A 86 -3.02 30.13 -8.23
CA HIS A 86 -2.16 28.99 -8.56
C HIS A 86 -2.94 27.79 -9.12
N PHE A 87 -4.25 27.73 -8.89
CA PHE A 87 -5.12 26.62 -9.30
C PHE A 87 -6.13 27.04 -10.37
N GLU A 88 -5.98 28.24 -10.92
CA GLU A 88 -6.86 28.77 -11.95
C GLU A 88 -6.83 27.88 -13.21
N GLY A 89 -7.99 27.38 -13.62
CA GLY A 89 -8.13 26.46 -14.76
C GLY A 89 -7.70 25.01 -14.50
N ILE A 90 -7.51 24.60 -13.24
CA ILE A 90 -7.20 23.22 -12.86
C ILE A 90 -8.41 22.58 -12.17
N GLU A 91 -8.86 21.44 -12.68
CA GLU A 91 -9.90 20.62 -12.05
C GLU A 91 -9.36 19.91 -10.79
N THR A 92 -9.36 20.63 -9.66
CA THR A 92 -8.73 20.16 -8.41
C THR A 92 -9.53 19.06 -7.69
N GLY A 93 -10.83 18.95 -7.92
CA GLY A 93 -11.70 17.99 -7.21
C GLY A 93 -11.26 16.53 -7.37
N LYS A 94 -11.10 16.06 -8.61
CA LYS A 94 -10.64 14.69 -8.91
C LYS A 94 -9.25 14.42 -8.32
N PHE A 95 -8.38 15.41 -8.35
CA PHE A 95 -7.03 15.31 -7.79
C PHE A 95 -7.05 15.15 -6.26
N VAL A 96 -7.79 15.99 -5.54
CA VAL A 96 -7.89 15.89 -4.07
C VAL A 96 -8.55 14.58 -3.65
N PHE A 97 -9.60 14.16 -4.35
CA PHE A 97 -10.22 12.86 -4.14
C PHE A 97 -9.21 11.72 -4.32
N PHE A 98 -8.43 11.73 -5.41
CA PHE A 98 -7.38 10.75 -5.66
C PHE A 98 -6.33 10.72 -4.54
N VAL A 99 -5.85 11.88 -4.09
CA VAL A 99 -4.89 11.98 -2.98
C VAL A 99 -5.48 11.43 -1.68
N GLY A 100 -6.75 11.74 -1.39
CA GLY A 100 -7.46 11.19 -0.23
C GLY A 100 -7.54 9.67 -0.24
N ILE A 101 -7.97 9.08 -1.37
CA ILE A 101 -8.00 7.62 -1.58
C ILE A 101 -6.59 7.04 -1.46
N MET A 102 -5.56 7.69 -2.01
CA MET A 102 -4.17 7.27 -1.88
C MET A 102 -3.69 7.29 -0.43
N CYS A 103 -4.05 8.30 0.35
CA CYS A 103 -3.69 8.35 1.77
C CYS A 103 -4.35 7.21 2.55
N LEU A 104 -5.63 6.94 2.29
CA LEU A 104 -6.40 5.89 2.95
C LEU A 104 -5.90 4.50 2.57
N LYS A 105 -5.85 4.17 1.28
CA LYS A 105 -5.25 2.94 0.76
C LYS A 105 -3.79 2.78 1.22
N GLY A 106 -3.02 3.87 1.14
CA GLY A 106 -1.60 3.93 1.46
C GLY A 106 -1.30 3.63 2.92
N SER A 107 -2.18 4.06 3.84
CA SER A 107 -2.02 3.81 5.27
C SER A 107 -1.79 2.33 5.63
N ALA A 108 -2.30 1.38 4.83
CA ALA A 108 -2.11 -0.06 5.03
C ALA A 108 -0.79 -0.61 4.44
N ILE A 109 -0.11 0.12 3.55
CA ILE A 109 1.07 -0.38 2.82
C ILE A 109 2.23 -0.71 3.77
N GLY A 110 2.45 0.12 4.80
CA GLY A 110 3.49 -0.15 5.81
C GLY A 110 3.25 -1.48 6.53
N ALA A 111 2.02 -1.75 6.95
CA ALA A 111 1.63 -3.02 7.56
C ALA A 111 1.80 -4.20 6.61
N LEU A 112 1.34 -4.04 5.35
CA LEU A 112 1.46 -5.06 4.31
C LEU A 112 2.92 -5.36 3.91
N SER A 113 3.85 -4.45 4.18
CA SER A 113 5.27 -4.66 3.92
C SER A 113 5.98 -5.32 5.10
N ALA A 114 5.59 -4.99 6.33
CA ALA A 114 6.27 -5.43 7.54
C ALA A 114 5.70 -6.73 8.14
N LEU A 115 4.38 -6.86 8.26
CA LEU A 115 3.75 -7.98 8.96
C LEU A 115 4.00 -9.33 8.26
N PRO A 116 3.86 -9.45 6.92
CA PRO A 116 4.17 -10.71 6.24
C PRO A 116 5.65 -11.09 6.36
N LEU A 117 6.55 -10.09 6.39
CA LEU A 117 7.98 -10.34 6.58
C LEU A 117 8.27 -10.88 7.98
N ALA A 118 7.60 -10.32 9.00
CA ALA A 118 7.69 -10.84 10.37
C ALA A 118 7.13 -12.27 10.48
N MET A 119 6.01 -12.57 9.81
CA MET A 119 5.47 -13.94 9.75
C MET A 119 6.37 -14.91 9.00
N ALA A 120 7.11 -14.45 7.99
CA ALA A 120 8.10 -15.26 7.29
C ALA A 120 9.31 -15.57 8.20
N ALA A 121 9.73 -14.62 9.04
CA ALA A 121 10.75 -14.86 10.07
C ALA A 121 10.28 -15.91 11.09
N ASP A 122 9.02 -15.82 11.54
CA ASP A 122 8.44 -16.82 12.45
C ASP A 122 8.49 -18.25 11.86
N VAL A 123 8.38 -18.40 10.53
CA VAL A 123 8.52 -19.70 9.84
C VAL A 123 9.96 -20.18 9.79
N VAL A 124 10.92 -19.27 9.63
CA VAL A 124 12.36 -19.59 9.68
C VAL A 124 12.74 -20.13 11.06
N ASP A 125 12.19 -19.54 12.13
CA ASP A 125 12.42 -20.00 13.51
C ASP A 125 11.87 -21.43 13.70
N VAL A 126 10.68 -21.72 13.16
CA VAL A 126 10.11 -23.08 13.18
C VAL A 126 11.03 -24.09 12.48
N ASP A 127 11.59 -23.72 11.32
CA ASP A 127 12.52 -24.55 10.57
C ASP A 127 13.83 -24.80 11.34
N GLN A 128 14.35 -23.76 11.98
CA GLN A 128 15.53 -23.85 12.84
C GLN A 128 15.31 -24.77 14.04
N ALA A 129 14.19 -24.64 14.75
CA ALA A 129 13.86 -25.50 15.89
C ALA A 129 13.75 -26.99 15.50
N ARG A 130 13.27 -27.28 14.29
CA ARG A 130 13.12 -28.65 13.77
C ARG A 130 14.42 -29.26 13.24
N THR A 131 15.22 -28.46 12.54
CA THR A 131 16.40 -28.94 11.79
C THR A 131 17.72 -28.70 12.52
N GLY A 132 17.72 -27.80 13.51
CA GLY A 132 18.92 -27.27 14.17
C GLY A 132 19.77 -26.38 13.28
N LYS A 133 19.33 -26.05 12.05
CA LYS A 133 20.10 -25.28 11.06
C LYS A 133 19.52 -23.89 10.90
N MET A 134 20.39 -22.87 10.87
CA MET A 134 19.98 -21.50 10.53
C MET A 134 19.92 -21.34 9.00
N GLN A 135 18.73 -21.46 8.42
CA GLN A 135 18.53 -21.37 6.97
C GLN A 135 17.85 -20.07 6.49
N ALA A 136 17.83 -19.02 7.32
CA ALA A 136 17.20 -17.73 7.01
C ALA A 136 17.55 -17.18 5.62
N GLY A 137 18.83 -17.27 5.22
CA GLY A 137 19.30 -16.79 3.92
C GLY A 137 18.63 -17.48 2.74
N ALA A 138 18.36 -18.78 2.82
CA ALA A 138 17.67 -19.52 1.76
C ALA A 138 16.20 -19.10 1.64
N TYR A 139 15.49 -18.98 2.78
CA TYR A 139 14.11 -18.51 2.81
C TYR A 139 13.96 -17.08 2.25
N PHE A 140 14.78 -16.14 2.71
CA PHE A 140 14.70 -14.74 2.24
C PHE A 140 15.18 -14.55 0.80
N SER A 141 16.12 -15.36 0.32
CA SER A 141 16.55 -15.33 -1.09
C SER A 141 15.45 -15.82 -2.03
N ILE A 142 14.82 -16.97 -1.73
CA ILE A 142 13.67 -17.49 -2.49
C ILE A 142 12.53 -16.47 -2.47
N TRP A 143 12.18 -15.93 -1.29
CA TRP A 143 11.14 -14.91 -1.16
C TRP A 143 11.43 -13.68 -2.02
N SER A 144 12.67 -13.18 -1.99
CA SER A 144 13.09 -12.02 -2.79
C SER A 144 13.02 -12.30 -4.29
N MET A 145 13.46 -13.50 -4.72
CA MET A 145 13.40 -13.91 -6.13
C MET A 145 11.96 -13.99 -6.64
N VAL A 146 11.08 -14.63 -5.88
CA VAL A 146 9.64 -14.73 -6.20
C VAL A 146 9.04 -13.33 -6.29
N ARG A 147 9.37 -12.43 -5.35
CA ARG A 147 8.86 -11.05 -5.34
C ARG A 147 9.30 -10.25 -6.56
N LYS A 148 10.58 -10.34 -6.93
CA LYS A 148 11.13 -9.67 -8.12
C LYS A 148 10.51 -10.21 -9.40
N ALA A 149 10.36 -11.53 -9.52
CA ALA A 149 9.68 -12.16 -10.66
C ALA A 149 8.23 -11.70 -10.77
N ALA A 150 7.48 -11.68 -9.65
CA ALA A 150 6.11 -11.20 -9.62
C ALA A 150 6.01 -9.72 -10.03
N TYR A 151 6.93 -8.86 -9.59
CA TYR A 151 6.96 -7.46 -10.02
C TYR A 151 7.29 -7.31 -11.50
N ALA A 152 8.27 -8.05 -12.02
CA ALA A 152 8.63 -7.99 -13.44
C ALA A 152 7.48 -8.45 -14.34
N LEU A 153 6.82 -9.56 -13.99
CA LEU A 153 5.65 -10.07 -14.70
C LEU A 153 4.48 -9.10 -14.57
N GLY A 154 4.21 -8.60 -13.36
CA GLY A 154 3.11 -7.67 -13.09
C GLY A 154 3.25 -6.36 -13.87
N ILE A 155 4.46 -5.78 -13.93
CA ILE A 155 4.73 -4.56 -14.71
C ILE A 155 4.61 -4.85 -16.21
N THR A 156 5.20 -5.93 -16.70
CA THR A 156 5.16 -6.29 -18.13
C THR A 156 3.72 -6.50 -18.60
N ILE A 157 2.94 -7.29 -17.86
CA ILE A 157 1.55 -7.58 -18.19
C ILE A 157 0.68 -6.33 -18.00
N GLY A 158 0.83 -5.61 -16.89
CA GLY A 158 0.02 -4.44 -16.58
C GLY A 158 0.20 -3.32 -17.59
N THR A 159 1.45 -2.95 -17.88
CA THR A 159 1.76 -1.91 -18.88
C THR A 159 1.43 -2.37 -20.29
N GLY A 160 1.73 -3.63 -20.63
CA GLY A 160 1.39 -4.20 -21.94
C GLY A 160 -0.12 -4.20 -22.22
N LEU A 161 -0.93 -4.58 -21.22
CA LEU A 161 -2.39 -4.52 -21.32
C LEU A 161 -2.90 -3.08 -21.40
N ALA A 162 -2.31 -2.13 -20.66
CA ALA A 162 -2.71 -0.73 -20.75
C ALA A 162 -2.52 -0.20 -22.18
N VAL A 163 -1.37 -0.46 -22.79
CA VAL A 163 -1.11 -0.10 -24.20
C VAL A 163 -2.05 -0.85 -25.15
N ALA A 164 -2.31 -2.13 -24.92
CA ALA A 164 -3.26 -2.91 -25.73
C ALA A 164 -4.70 -2.36 -25.65
N PHE A 165 -5.09 -1.76 -24.53
CA PHE A 165 -6.36 -1.04 -24.37
C PHE A 165 -6.32 0.41 -24.86
N GLY A 166 -5.25 0.80 -25.58
CA GLY A 166 -5.12 2.09 -26.23
C GLY A 166 -4.59 3.22 -25.34
N PHE A 167 -3.99 2.92 -24.19
CA PHE A 167 -3.31 3.94 -23.40
C PHE A 167 -2.03 4.41 -24.09
N ASP A 168 -1.98 5.70 -24.42
CA ASP A 168 -0.81 6.41 -24.89
C ASP A 168 -0.26 7.33 -23.79
N SER A 169 0.95 7.03 -23.32
CA SER A 169 1.65 7.83 -22.31
C SER A 169 2.15 9.19 -22.83
N LEU A 170 2.23 9.37 -24.16
CA LEU A 170 2.69 10.60 -24.81
C LEU A 170 1.53 11.53 -25.19
N ALA A 171 0.29 11.06 -25.06
CA ALA A 171 -0.90 11.85 -25.33
C ALA A 171 -0.97 13.08 -24.42
N ASN A 172 -1.26 14.24 -25.02
CA ASN A 172 -1.40 15.48 -24.28
C ASN A 172 -2.80 15.56 -23.66
N PRO A 173 -2.94 15.63 -22.32
CA PRO A 173 -4.26 15.61 -21.66
C PRO A 173 -5.19 16.77 -22.05
N ARG A 174 -4.67 17.87 -22.60
CA ARG A 174 -5.45 19.07 -22.97
C ARG A 174 -5.82 19.13 -24.44
N THR A 175 -4.96 18.63 -25.32
CA THR A 175 -5.14 18.79 -26.78
C THR A 175 -5.46 17.49 -27.50
N SER A 176 -5.01 16.36 -26.99
CA SER A 176 -5.24 15.04 -27.60
C SER A 176 -5.29 13.98 -26.50
N PRO A 177 -6.34 13.98 -25.66
CA PRO A 177 -6.41 13.11 -24.50
C PRO A 177 -6.61 11.65 -24.89
N ASN A 178 -6.21 10.76 -23.99
CA ASN A 178 -6.57 9.34 -24.06
C ASN A 178 -8.09 9.16 -24.03
N SER A 179 -8.58 8.08 -24.66
CA SER A 179 -9.99 7.72 -24.56
C SER A 179 -10.39 7.43 -23.10
N GLU A 180 -11.65 7.70 -22.75
CA GLU A 180 -12.19 7.39 -21.42
C GLU A 180 -12.03 5.90 -21.06
N PHE A 181 -12.22 5.03 -22.05
CA PHE A 181 -12.03 3.58 -21.89
C PHE A 181 -10.58 3.23 -21.55
N SER A 182 -9.61 3.82 -22.24
CA SER A 182 -8.18 3.58 -21.99
C SER A 182 -7.76 4.05 -20.59
N LEU A 183 -8.28 5.20 -20.13
CA LEU A 183 -8.05 5.70 -18.78
C LEU A 183 -8.72 4.85 -17.70
N LEU A 184 -9.93 4.33 -17.97
CA LEU A 184 -10.62 3.39 -17.08
C LEU A 184 -9.84 2.08 -16.96
N MET A 185 -9.40 1.49 -18.08
CA MET A 185 -8.60 0.27 -18.05
C MET A 185 -7.27 0.48 -17.33
N LEU A 186 -6.60 1.62 -17.55
CA LEU A 186 -5.40 1.98 -16.80
C LEU A 186 -5.68 2.04 -15.29
N ALA A 187 -6.75 2.72 -14.88
CA ALA A 187 -7.14 2.81 -13.47
C ALA A 187 -7.42 1.43 -12.86
N CYS A 188 -8.15 0.56 -13.58
CA CYS A 188 -8.45 -0.81 -13.16
C CYS A 188 -7.19 -1.68 -13.04
N LEU A 189 -6.30 -1.64 -14.04
CA LEU A 189 -5.03 -2.38 -14.04
C LEU A 189 -4.10 -1.92 -12.92
N TYR A 190 -4.12 -0.63 -12.60
CA TYR A 190 -3.32 -0.05 -11.53
C TYR A 190 -3.86 -0.35 -10.12
N SER A 191 -5.19 -0.45 -9.94
CA SER A 191 -5.82 -0.49 -8.61
C SER A 191 -6.64 -1.74 -8.33
N VAL A 192 -7.63 -2.05 -9.17
CA VAL A 192 -8.61 -3.12 -8.94
C VAL A 192 -7.98 -4.49 -9.17
N VAL A 193 -7.27 -4.69 -10.27
CA VAL A 193 -6.67 -5.99 -10.60
C VAL A 193 -5.67 -6.42 -9.51
N PRO A 194 -4.72 -5.57 -9.06
CA PRO A 194 -3.86 -5.92 -7.92
C PRO A 194 -4.62 -6.16 -6.62
N ALA A 195 -5.71 -5.42 -6.36
CA ALA A 195 -6.54 -5.62 -5.18
C ALA A 195 -7.22 -7.00 -5.18
N LEU A 196 -7.70 -7.46 -6.34
CA LEU A 196 -8.27 -8.81 -6.50
C LEU A 196 -7.24 -9.90 -6.20
N PHE A 197 -6.01 -9.77 -6.71
CA PHE A 197 -4.93 -10.72 -6.39
C PHE A 197 -4.63 -10.79 -4.88
N LYS A 198 -4.66 -9.65 -4.18
CA LYS A 198 -4.49 -9.63 -2.72
C LYS A 198 -5.64 -10.33 -2.00
N PHE A 199 -6.88 -10.20 -2.46
CA PHE A 199 -8.03 -10.92 -1.90
C PHE A 199 -7.88 -12.43 -2.03
N VAL A 200 -7.37 -12.92 -3.16
CA VAL A 200 -7.07 -14.36 -3.36
C VAL A 200 -6.06 -14.88 -2.33
N ALA A 201 -5.17 -14.02 -1.81
CA ALA A 201 -4.22 -14.40 -0.76
C ALA A 201 -4.84 -14.45 0.65
N MET A 202 -6.00 -13.83 0.91
CA MET A 202 -6.59 -13.78 2.26
C MET A 202 -6.98 -15.17 2.81
N PRO A 203 -7.60 -16.09 2.05
CA PRO A 203 -7.91 -17.43 2.54
C PRO A 203 -6.69 -18.21 3.01
N LEU A 204 -5.52 -18.02 2.38
CA LEU A 204 -4.28 -18.68 2.79
C LEU A 204 -3.81 -18.24 4.18
N LEU A 205 -4.18 -17.02 4.62
CA LEU A 205 -3.82 -16.48 5.93
C LEU A 205 -4.85 -16.78 7.02
N TRP A 206 -6.03 -17.31 6.66
CA TRP A 206 -7.14 -17.50 7.60
C TRP A 206 -6.85 -18.53 8.69
N ARG A 207 -6.10 -19.58 8.34
CA ARG A 207 -5.73 -20.68 9.26
C ARG A 207 -4.25 -20.63 9.64
N TYR A 208 -3.72 -19.42 9.86
CA TYR A 208 -2.32 -19.28 10.26
C TYR A 208 -2.08 -19.84 11.67
N PRO A 209 -1.24 -20.88 11.83
CA PRO A 209 -1.13 -21.62 13.10
C PRO A 209 -0.15 -21.00 14.10
N LEU A 210 0.71 -20.08 13.68
CA LEU A 210 1.75 -19.49 14.53
C LEU A 210 1.20 -18.27 15.27
N THR A 211 0.69 -18.52 16.48
CA THR A 211 0.30 -17.47 17.42
C THR A 211 1.53 -16.89 18.12
N GLU A 212 1.40 -15.71 18.74
CA GLU A 212 2.50 -15.10 19.49
C GLU A 212 3.02 -16.02 20.61
N ALA A 213 2.12 -16.73 21.29
CA ALA A 213 2.49 -17.74 22.29
C ALA A 213 3.31 -18.88 21.68
N ARG A 214 2.89 -19.41 20.53
CA ARG A 214 3.61 -20.50 19.86
C ARG A 214 4.97 -20.07 19.35
N VAL A 215 5.09 -18.83 18.85
CA VAL A 215 6.38 -18.27 18.42
C VAL A 215 7.31 -18.12 19.64
N ALA A 216 6.81 -17.62 20.77
CA ALA A 216 7.61 -17.51 22.00
C ALA A 216 8.11 -18.86 22.53
N GLU A 217 7.29 -19.91 22.47
CA GLU A 217 7.71 -21.28 22.80
C GLU A 217 8.87 -21.75 21.91
N ILE A 218 8.77 -21.53 20.60
CA ILE A 218 9.79 -21.93 19.62
C ILE A 218 11.09 -21.14 19.84
N GLN A 219 11.01 -19.85 20.16
CA GLN A 219 12.19 -19.05 20.50
C GLN A 219 12.90 -19.61 21.74
N ALA A 220 12.14 -19.97 22.78
CA ALA A 220 12.71 -20.55 23.99
C ALA A 220 13.36 -21.93 23.74
N GLU A 221 12.77 -22.75 22.85
CA GLU A 221 13.38 -24.01 22.40
C GLU A 221 14.75 -23.76 21.73
N ILE A 222 14.84 -22.77 20.83
CA ILE A 222 16.09 -22.40 20.14
C ILE A 222 17.14 -21.87 21.12
N ASP A 223 16.77 -21.00 22.06
CA ASP A 223 17.68 -20.43 23.06
C ASP A 223 18.24 -21.52 23.99
N SER A 224 17.39 -22.48 24.39
CA SER A 224 17.81 -23.62 25.20
C SER A 224 18.77 -24.55 24.46
N ALA A 225 18.55 -24.77 23.16
CA ALA A 225 19.37 -25.64 22.32
C ALA A 225 20.71 -25.00 21.92
N SER A 226 20.77 -23.67 21.83
CA SER A 226 21.98 -22.92 21.49
C SER A 226 22.91 -22.66 22.68
N GLY A 227 22.51 -23.04 23.90
CA GLY A 227 23.35 -22.92 25.10
C GLY A 227 23.48 -21.50 25.64
N SER A 228 22.70 -20.53 25.13
CA SER A 228 22.69 -19.15 25.59
C SER A 228 21.75 -18.92 26.78
N ALA A 229 21.85 -19.76 27.82
CA ALA A 229 21.21 -19.47 29.09
C ALA A 229 21.83 -18.18 29.65
N SER A 230 21.16 -17.06 29.46
CA SER A 230 21.54 -15.78 30.08
C SER A 230 21.59 -15.97 31.59
N GLU A 231 22.79 -15.84 32.15
CA GLU A 231 23.03 -15.75 33.59
C GLU A 231 22.02 -14.80 34.23
N PRO A 232 21.33 -15.19 35.31
CA PRO A 232 20.45 -14.27 36.03
C PRO A 232 21.31 -13.12 36.58
N ALA A 233 20.93 -11.89 36.24
CA ALA A 233 21.56 -10.68 36.73
C ALA A 233 21.65 -10.75 38.27
N LYS A 234 22.89 -10.75 38.78
CA LYS A 234 23.18 -10.71 40.21
C LYS A 234 22.64 -9.41 40.81
N ALA A 235 22.09 -9.57 42.01
CA ALA A 235 21.39 -8.62 42.86
C ALA A 235 22.10 -7.27 43.06
#